data_AF-M8C1Q1-F1
#
_entry.id   AF-M8C1Q1-F1
#
_cell.length_a   1.000
_cell.length_b   1.000
_cell.length_c   1.000
_cell.angle_alpha   90.00
_cell.angle_beta   90.00
_cell.angle_gamma   90.00
#
_symmetry.space_group_name_H-M   'P 1'
#
loop_
_entity.id
_entity.type
_entity.pdbx_description
1 polymer ?
#
loop_
_entity_poly.entity_id
_entity_poly.type
_entity_poly.pdbx_seq_one_letter_code
_entity_poly.pdbx_strand_id
1 'polypeptide(L)'
;MKDCSWKDRDGNPYKRSRYVFDGKPPEMKKDELLKRHAKRNEATEGLTKAVEAGDTDAIEKFSKRTVKVTKQHNDDCKRLLRLMGVPVVEAPCEAESQCAALCKNDKVYAVASEDMDSLTFGATRFVRHLMDPSSRKIPVMEFEVAKILEELQFTMDQFIDLCILCGCDYCDSIKGIGGLTALKLIRQHGSIEGILENINKDKYQIPEDWPYQEARRMFKEPDVTLDIPELKWTAPDEEAIEKIKSAKNKSSQGRLESFFKPTVSTSVPLKRKETSEKPASAAASKKTKSTRGRKK
;
A
#
# COMPACT_ATOMS: atom_id res chain seq x y z
N MET A 1 -11.98 4.15 -31.75
CA MET A 1 -12.48 3.61 -30.46
C MET A 1 -12.32 2.10 -30.51
N LYS A 2 -11.38 1.53 -29.76
CA LYS A 2 -11.34 0.09 -29.48
C LYS A 2 -11.58 -0.04 -27.98
N ASP A 3 -12.73 -0.59 -27.64
CA ASP A 3 -13.18 -0.79 -26.27
C ASP A 3 -12.54 -2.09 -25.75
N CYS A 4 -11.43 -1.97 -25.01
CA CYS A 4 -10.86 -3.10 -24.28
C CYS A 4 -11.62 -3.26 -22.97
N SER A 5 -12.87 -3.73 -23.05
CA SER A 5 -13.66 -4.09 -21.87
C SER A 5 -13.11 -5.40 -21.29
N TRP A 6 -12.35 -5.28 -20.20
CA TRP A 6 -11.94 -6.42 -19.37
C TRP A 6 -13.13 -6.85 -18.52
N LYS A 7 -13.72 -7.99 -18.86
CA LYS A 7 -14.80 -8.63 -18.10
C LYS A 7 -14.20 -9.69 -17.16
N ASP A 8 -14.75 -9.83 -15.96
CA ASP A 8 -14.44 -10.97 -15.10
C ASP A 8 -14.96 -12.29 -15.71
N ARG A 9 -14.73 -13.43 -15.06
CA ARG A 9 -15.24 -14.75 -15.51
C ARG A 9 -16.77 -14.77 -15.67
N ASP A 10 -17.48 -13.82 -15.06
CA ASP A 10 -18.95 -13.69 -15.07
C ASP A 10 -19.46 -12.62 -16.05
N GLY A 11 -18.59 -12.06 -16.90
CA GLY A 11 -19.01 -11.11 -17.93
C GLY A 11 -19.31 -9.69 -17.41
N ASN A 12 -19.03 -9.40 -16.13
CA ASN A 12 -19.34 -8.10 -15.54
C ASN A 12 -18.27 -7.05 -15.89
N PRO A 13 -18.68 -5.84 -16.28
CA PRO A 13 -17.78 -4.77 -16.71
C PRO A 13 -17.06 -4.03 -15.56
N TYR A 14 -17.18 -4.51 -14.32
CA TYR A 14 -16.64 -3.83 -13.15
C TYR A 14 -15.38 -4.54 -12.65
N LYS A 15 -14.22 -3.88 -12.80
CA LYS A 15 -12.98 -4.26 -12.13
C LYS A 15 -13.21 -4.25 -10.61
N ARG A 16 -13.41 -5.43 -10.02
CA ARG A 16 -13.52 -5.59 -8.56
C ARG A 16 -12.14 -5.73 -7.93
N SER A 17 -11.50 -4.60 -7.70
CA SER A 17 -10.21 -4.54 -7.01
C SER A 17 -10.31 -5.03 -5.56
N ARG A 18 -9.20 -5.53 -5.05
CA ARG A 18 -9.01 -5.91 -3.65
C ARG A 18 -7.67 -5.30 -3.25
N TYR A 19 -7.62 -4.65 -2.10
CA TYR A 19 -6.37 -4.04 -1.63
C TYR A 19 -5.77 -4.89 -0.53
N VAL A 20 -4.49 -5.21 -0.69
CA VAL A 20 -3.69 -5.90 0.32
C VAL A 20 -2.69 -4.89 0.87
N PHE A 21 -2.61 -4.79 2.20
CA PHE A 21 -1.65 -3.93 2.88
C PHE A 21 -0.55 -4.77 3.52
N ASP A 22 0.67 -4.25 3.49
CA ASP A 22 1.82 -4.86 4.15
C ASP A 22 1.61 -4.99 5.66
N GLY A 23 2.14 -6.08 6.19
CA GLY A 23 2.24 -6.39 7.60
C GLY A 23 3.63 -6.05 8.15
N LYS A 24 4.20 -6.98 8.93
CA LYS A 24 5.53 -6.81 9.50
C LYS A 24 6.59 -7.20 8.45
N PRO A 25 7.55 -6.33 8.12
CA PRO A 25 8.60 -6.69 7.17
C PRO A 25 9.45 -7.84 7.74
N PRO A 26 9.99 -8.70 6.86
CA PRO A 26 10.81 -9.81 7.31
C PRO A 26 12.19 -9.36 7.77
N GLU A 27 12.84 -10.19 8.58
CA GLU A 27 14.15 -9.91 9.18
C GLU A 27 15.23 -9.62 8.12
N MET A 28 15.26 -10.44 7.05
CA MET A 28 16.22 -10.30 5.95
C MET A 28 16.12 -8.97 5.20
N LYS A 29 14.96 -8.32 5.21
CA LYS A 29 14.74 -7.03 4.54
C LYS A 29 15.27 -5.85 5.36
N LYS A 30 15.77 -6.06 6.59
CA LYS A 30 16.29 -4.99 7.45
C LYS A 30 17.42 -4.21 6.80
N ASP A 31 18.36 -4.88 6.16
CA ASP A 31 19.50 -4.21 5.55
C ASP A 31 19.08 -3.33 4.38
N GLU A 32 18.15 -3.80 3.53
CA GLU A 32 17.58 -3.01 2.46
C GLU A 32 16.77 -1.82 3.01
N LEU A 33 16.01 -2.01 4.10
CA LEU A 33 15.31 -0.92 4.78
C LEU A 33 16.27 0.12 5.37
N LEU A 34 17.42 -0.31 5.92
CA LEU A 34 18.48 0.57 6.40
C LEU A 34 19.13 1.35 5.25
N LYS A 35 19.45 0.68 4.14
CA LYS A 35 19.97 1.32 2.90
C LYS A 35 18.97 2.36 2.37
N ARG A 36 17.67 2.04 2.35
CA ARG A 36 16.60 2.99 1.97
C ARG A 36 16.48 4.15 2.96
N HIS A 37 16.67 3.91 4.26
CA HIS A 37 16.67 4.96 5.27
C HIS A 37 17.86 5.91 5.12
N ALA A 38 19.07 5.38 4.91
CA ALA A 38 20.28 6.15 4.66
C ALA A 38 20.13 7.05 3.43
N LYS A 39 19.70 6.48 2.29
CA LYS A 39 19.42 7.24 1.05
C LYS A 39 18.39 8.35 1.27
N ARG A 40 17.40 8.13 2.14
CA ARG A 40 16.38 9.15 2.48
C ARG A 40 16.97 10.27 3.35
N ASN A 41 17.80 9.93 4.33
CA ASN A 41 18.48 10.92 5.15
C ASN A 41 19.37 11.82 4.30
N GLU A 42 20.19 11.22 3.43
CA GLU A 42 21.00 11.95 2.45
C GLU A 42 20.15 12.83 1.54
N ALA A 43 19.00 12.33 1.06
CA ALA A 43 18.07 13.12 0.25
C ALA A 43 17.43 14.27 1.05
N THR A 44 17.24 14.10 2.36
CA THR A 44 16.69 15.14 3.25
C THR A 44 17.71 16.23 3.48
N GLU A 45 18.97 15.88 3.72
CA GLU A 45 20.08 16.84 3.79
C GLU A 45 20.32 17.55 2.45
N GLY A 46 20.16 16.83 1.34
CA GLY A 46 20.19 17.41 0.00
C GLY A 46 19.04 18.39 -0.23
N LEU A 47 17.84 18.08 0.27
CA LEU A 47 16.67 18.95 0.19
C LEU A 47 16.88 20.24 0.99
N THR A 48 17.41 20.16 2.21
CA THR A 48 17.66 21.36 3.03
C THR A 48 18.67 22.28 2.35
N LYS A 49 19.78 21.72 1.81
CA LYS A 49 20.77 22.49 1.04
C LYS A 49 20.18 23.10 -0.24
N ALA A 50 19.31 22.38 -0.95
CA ALA A 50 18.66 22.87 -2.16
C ALA A 50 17.66 24.01 -1.87
N VAL A 51 16.95 23.92 -0.74
CA VAL A 51 16.05 24.99 -0.25
C VAL A 51 16.86 26.25 0.11
N GLU A 52 17.99 26.09 0.79
CA GLU A 52 18.91 27.20 1.12
C GLU A 52 19.50 27.85 -0.13
N ALA A 53 19.81 27.06 -1.17
CA ALA A 53 20.34 27.54 -2.44
C ALA A 53 19.29 28.10 -3.40
N GLY A 54 18.00 27.88 -3.13
CA GLY A 54 16.89 28.32 -4.01
C GLY A 54 16.80 27.56 -5.34
N ASP A 55 17.40 26.37 -5.45
CA ASP A 55 17.35 25.54 -6.67
C ASP A 55 16.03 24.76 -6.76
N THR A 56 15.10 25.25 -7.56
CA THR A 56 13.76 24.69 -7.70
C THR A 56 13.75 23.26 -8.24
N ASP A 57 14.69 22.92 -9.12
CA ASP A 57 14.75 21.60 -9.76
C ASP A 57 15.28 20.55 -8.79
N ALA A 58 16.32 20.92 -8.01
CA ALA A 58 16.83 20.09 -6.94
C ALA A 58 15.78 19.90 -5.83
N ILE A 59 15.05 20.96 -5.47
CA ILE A 59 13.96 20.89 -4.48
C ILE A 59 12.90 19.87 -4.91
N GLU A 60 12.40 19.94 -6.16
CA GLU A 60 11.38 18.99 -6.63
C GLU A 60 11.90 17.55 -6.63
N LYS A 61 13.15 17.36 -7.06
CA LYS A 61 13.81 16.04 -7.11
C LYS A 61 13.99 15.42 -5.73
N PHE A 62 14.50 16.18 -4.75
CA PHE A 62 14.71 15.69 -3.39
C PHE A 62 13.40 15.57 -2.61
N SER A 63 12.41 16.43 -2.89
CA SER A 63 11.07 16.34 -2.30
C SER A 63 10.40 15.00 -2.61
N LYS A 64 10.44 14.54 -3.87
CA LYS A 64 9.89 13.23 -4.25
C LYS A 64 10.59 12.05 -3.54
N ARG A 65 11.89 12.19 -3.23
CA ARG A 65 12.71 11.14 -2.61
C ARG A 65 12.59 11.08 -1.08
N THR A 66 12.08 12.14 -0.44
CA THR A 66 11.93 12.24 1.02
C THR A 66 10.57 11.75 1.52
N VAL A 67 9.59 11.56 0.62
CA VAL A 67 8.25 11.08 0.98
C VAL A 67 8.32 9.74 1.72
N LYS A 68 7.73 9.70 2.92
CA LYS A 68 7.59 8.50 3.74
C LYS A 68 6.11 8.20 3.94
N VAL A 69 5.72 6.97 3.61
CA VAL A 69 4.40 6.45 3.98
C VAL A 69 4.42 6.12 5.46
N THR A 70 3.47 6.68 6.21
CA THR A 70 3.32 6.43 7.65
C THR A 70 2.24 5.39 7.90
N LYS A 71 2.27 4.75 9.07
CA LYS A 71 1.21 3.84 9.49
C LYS A 71 -0.16 4.53 9.50
N GLN A 72 -0.21 5.81 9.89
CA GLN A 72 -1.43 6.61 9.87
C GLN A 72 -2.00 6.73 8.45
N HIS A 73 -1.17 6.96 7.42
CA HIS A 73 -1.65 6.99 6.04
C HIS A 73 -2.29 5.66 5.63
N ASN A 74 -1.68 4.54 6.03
CA ASN A 74 -2.22 3.21 5.75
C ASN A 74 -3.56 3.01 6.46
N ASP A 75 -3.66 3.36 7.74
CA ASP A 75 -4.89 3.19 8.52
C ASP A 75 -6.03 4.08 8.00
N ASP A 76 -5.72 5.31 7.57
CA ASP A 76 -6.67 6.22 6.93
C ASP A 76 -7.15 5.68 5.57
N CYS A 77 -6.25 5.15 4.75
CA CYS A 77 -6.57 4.50 3.48
C CYS A 77 -7.43 3.25 3.68
N LYS A 78 -7.08 2.38 4.64
CA LYS A 78 -7.88 1.20 5.01
C LYS A 78 -9.29 1.60 5.42
N ARG A 79 -9.42 2.64 6.25
CA ARG A 79 -10.72 3.18 6.67
C ARG A 79 -11.53 3.70 5.48
N LEU A 80 -10.92 4.49 4.60
CA LEU A 80 -11.58 5.02 3.41
C LEU A 80 -12.07 3.90 2.49
N LEU A 81 -11.23 2.89 2.23
CA LEU A 81 -11.59 1.74 1.39
C LEU A 81 -12.77 0.96 1.98
N ARG A 82 -12.77 0.72 3.29
CA ARG A 82 -13.89 0.08 3.99
C ARG A 82 -15.19 0.89 3.87
N LEU A 83 -15.12 2.22 3.99
CA LEU A 83 -16.29 3.10 3.78
C LEU A 83 -16.78 3.10 2.34
N MET A 84 -15.88 2.92 1.35
CA MET A 84 -16.25 2.76 -0.05
C MET A 84 -16.81 1.36 -0.37
N GLY A 85 -16.86 0.46 0.61
CA GLY A 85 -17.30 -0.92 0.43
C GLY A 85 -16.28 -1.81 -0.30
N VAL A 86 -15.03 -1.37 -0.38
CA VAL A 86 -13.93 -2.12 -1.01
C VAL A 86 -13.32 -3.09 0.00
N PRO A 87 -13.17 -4.38 -0.33
CA PRO A 87 -12.54 -5.35 0.55
C PRO A 87 -11.04 -5.06 0.72
N VAL A 88 -10.60 -5.11 1.97
CA VAL A 88 -9.21 -4.89 2.40
C VAL A 88 -8.69 -6.13 3.11
N VAL A 89 -7.50 -6.57 2.73
CA VAL A 89 -6.75 -7.66 3.34
C VAL A 89 -5.49 -7.09 3.98
N GLU A 90 -5.11 -7.63 5.13
CA GLU A 90 -3.86 -7.29 5.80
C GLU A 90 -2.97 -8.53 5.72
N ALA A 91 -1.81 -8.39 5.05
CA ALA A 91 -0.85 -9.48 4.94
C ALA A 91 -0.13 -9.66 6.30
N PRO A 92 0.28 -10.89 6.67
CA PRO A 92 1.11 -11.09 7.85
C PRO A 92 2.52 -10.48 7.66
N CYS A 93 3.07 -10.62 6.46
CA CYS A 93 4.38 -10.11 6.07
C CYS A 93 4.27 -9.10 4.91
N GLU A 94 4.45 -9.53 3.67
CA GLU A 94 4.44 -8.65 2.49
C GLU A 94 3.19 -8.84 1.64
N ALA A 95 2.67 -7.73 1.11
CA ALA A 95 1.48 -7.71 0.30
C ALA A 95 1.66 -8.48 -1.02
N GLU A 96 2.83 -8.42 -1.65
CA GLU A 96 3.13 -9.14 -2.90
C GLU A 96 2.96 -10.65 -2.72
N SER A 97 3.54 -11.18 -1.63
CA SER A 97 3.47 -12.61 -1.31
C SER A 97 2.04 -13.07 -1.04
N GLN A 98 1.27 -12.26 -0.29
CA GLN A 98 -0.14 -12.54 -0.01
C GLN A 98 -1.01 -12.45 -1.27
N CYS A 99 -0.74 -11.48 -2.15
CA CYS A 99 -1.42 -11.35 -3.44
C CYS A 99 -1.13 -12.56 -4.34
N ALA A 100 0.13 -12.99 -4.42
CA ALA A 100 0.53 -14.17 -5.18
C ALA A 100 -0.18 -15.42 -4.66
N ALA A 101 -0.26 -15.60 -3.34
CA ALA A 101 -0.99 -16.72 -2.73
C ALA A 101 -2.49 -16.69 -3.05
N LEU A 102 -3.14 -15.52 -3.01
CA LEU A 102 -4.54 -15.38 -3.43
C LEU A 102 -4.75 -15.72 -4.91
N CYS A 103 -3.79 -15.35 -5.76
CA CYS A 103 -3.83 -15.60 -7.19
C CYS A 103 -3.62 -17.08 -7.54
N LYS A 104 -2.70 -17.76 -6.84
CA LYS A 104 -2.50 -19.22 -6.94
C LYS A 104 -3.73 -20.03 -6.52
N ASN A 105 -4.48 -19.55 -5.54
CA ASN A 105 -5.69 -20.22 -5.03
C ASN A 105 -6.98 -19.78 -5.76
N ASP A 106 -6.88 -19.19 -6.95
CA ASP A 106 -8.02 -18.74 -7.78
C ASP A 106 -8.98 -17.75 -7.07
N LYS A 107 -8.57 -17.13 -5.95
CA LYS A 107 -9.39 -16.12 -5.24
C LYS A 107 -9.40 -14.77 -5.95
N VAL A 108 -8.39 -14.51 -6.79
CA VAL A 108 -8.24 -13.32 -7.62
C VAL A 108 -7.74 -13.70 -9.01
N TYR A 109 -8.10 -12.92 -10.03
CA TYR A 109 -7.69 -13.18 -11.40
C TYR A 109 -6.20 -12.92 -11.64
N ALA A 110 -5.68 -11.79 -11.13
CA ALA A 110 -4.29 -11.38 -11.29
C ALA A 110 -3.87 -10.45 -10.14
N VAL A 111 -2.57 -10.34 -9.93
CA VAL A 111 -1.94 -9.37 -9.02
C VAL A 111 -1.61 -8.10 -9.79
N ALA A 112 -2.05 -6.95 -9.29
CA ALA A 112 -1.72 -5.66 -9.88
C ALA A 112 -0.69 -4.92 -9.01
N SER A 113 0.54 -4.83 -9.49
CA SER A 113 1.62 -4.09 -8.82
C SER A 113 2.63 -3.57 -9.85
N GLU A 114 3.44 -2.61 -9.42
CA GLU A 114 4.65 -2.22 -10.16
C GLU A 114 5.87 -3.05 -9.75
N ASP A 115 5.79 -3.72 -8.60
CA ASP A 115 6.84 -4.60 -8.08
C ASP A 115 6.72 -6.00 -8.69
N MET A 116 7.79 -6.44 -9.34
CA MET A 116 7.83 -7.73 -10.05
C MET A 116 8.13 -8.90 -9.13
N ASP A 117 8.45 -8.67 -7.86
CA ASP A 117 8.67 -9.74 -6.87
C ASP A 117 7.40 -10.58 -6.65
N SER A 118 6.22 -10.08 -7.03
CA SER A 118 5.00 -10.91 -7.10
C SER A 118 5.15 -12.13 -8.01
N LEU A 119 5.95 -12.04 -9.08
CA LEU A 119 6.23 -13.15 -9.98
C LEU A 119 7.09 -14.23 -9.30
N THR A 120 8.06 -13.85 -8.45
CA THR A 120 8.94 -14.80 -7.75
C THR A 120 8.21 -15.53 -6.63
N PHE A 121 7.23 -14.90 -6.00
CA PHE A 121 6.26 -15.58 -5.13
C PHE A 121 5.29 -16.49 -5.90
N GLY A 122 5.32 -16.49 -7.23
CA GLY A 122 4.56 -17.37 -8.11
C GLY A 122 3.13 -16.91 -8.38
N ALA A 123 2.87 -15.61 -8.42
CA ALA A 123 1.58 -15.11 -8.91
C ALA A 123 1.31 -15.64 -10.33
N THR A 124 0.22 -16.38 -10.54
CA THR A 124 -0.06 -17.01 -11.85
C THR A 124 -0.20 -15.97 -12.96
N ARG A 125 -0.84 -14.83 -12.64
CA ARG A 125 -0.97 -13.65 -13.50
C ARG A 125 -0.59 -12.38 -12.77
N PHE A 126 0.21 -11.56 -13.42
CA PHE A 126 0.69 -10.29 -12.92
C PHE A 126 0.41 -9.18 -13.91
N VAL A 127 -0.05 -8.03 -13.43
CA VAL A 127 -0.48 -6.90 -14.25
C VAL A 127 0.23 -5.64 -13.79
N ARG A 128 0.85 -4.94 -14.74
CA ARG A 128 1.57 -3.68 -14.53
C ARG A 128 0.87 -2.52 -15.24
N HIS A 129 1.07 -1.30 -14.74
CA HIS A 129 0.46 -0.07 -15.25
C HIS A 129 -1.06 0.00 -15.10
N LEU A 130 -1.65 -0.84 -14.23
CA LEU A 130 -3.08 -0.78 -13.94
C LEU A 130 -3.45 0.47 -13.13
N MET A 131 -2.56 0.89 -12.24
CA MET A 131 -2.74 2.03 -11.34
C MET A 131 -2.20 3.34 -11.92
N ASP A 132 -1.64 3.30 -13.13
CA ASP A 132 -1.10 4.50 -13.77
C ASP A 132 -2.23 5.46 -14.17
N PRO A 133 -2.03 6.79 -14.01
CA PRO A 133 -3.01 7.76 -14.47
C PRO A 133 -3.27 7.62 -15.97
N SER A 134 -4.55 7.67 -16.37
CA SER A 134 -4.95 7.60 -17.79
C SER A 134 -4.27 8.64 -18.69
N SER A 135 -3.77 9.74 -18.10
CA SER A 135 -3.00 10.78 -18.80
C SER A 135 -1.66 10.29 -19.34
N ARG A 136 -1.03 9.28 -18.72
CA ARG A 136 0.25 8.72 -19.17
C ARG A 136 0.13 7.87 -20.43
N LYS A 137 -1.07 7.36 -20.74
CA LYS A 137 -1.37 6.51 -21.91
C LYS A 137 -0.44 5.29 -22.07
N ILE A 138 0.10 4.78 -20.97
CA ILE A 138 0.91 3.55 -20.98
C ILE A 138 -0.06 2.36 -21.04
N PRO A 139 0.14 1.39 -21.96
CA PRO A 139 -0.71 0.22 -22.03
C PRO A 139 -0.51 -0.67 -20.79
N VAL A 140 -1.60 -1.26 -20.32
CA VAL A 140 -1.56 -2.28 -19.27
C VAL A 140 -0.80 -3.49 -19.80
N MET A 141 0.21 -3.94 -19.05
CA MET A 141 0.99 -5.13 -19.39
C MET A 141 0.57 -6.29 -18.50
N GLU A 142 0.37 -7.46 -19.10
CA GLU A 142 0.04 -8.70 -18.40
C GLU A 142 1.17 -9.72 -18.60
N PHE A 143 1.55 -10.37 -17.51
CA PHE A 143 2.59 -11.38 -17.44
C PHE A 143 1.99 -12.64 -16.84
N GLU A 144 2.20 -13.77 -17.50
CA GLU A 144 1.75 -15.07 -17.04
C GLU A 144 2.96 -15.93 -16.74
N VAL A 145 3.10 -16.37 -15.48
CA VAL A 145 4.30 -17.10 -15.03
C VAL A 145 4.50 -18.38 -15.83
N ALA A 146 3.42 -19.08 -16.18
CA ALA A 146 3.50 -20.29 -17.00
C ALA A 146 4.19 -20.04 -18.36
N LYS A 147 3.84 -18.94 -19.04
CA LYS A 147 4.45 -18.56 -20.33
C LYS A 147 5.91 -18.15 -20.15
N ILE A 148 6.22 -17.41 -19.09
CA ILE A 148 7.60 -17.00 -18.78
C ILE A 148 8.48 -18.24 -18.56
N LEU A 149 8.01 -19.20 -17.76
CA LEU A 149 8.75 -20.43 -17.47
C LEU A 149 8.92 -21.29 -18.73
N GLU A 150 7.89 -21.37 -19.58
CA GLU A 150 7.94 -22.08 -20.87
C GLU A 150 8.96 -21.46 -21.83
N GLU A 151 8.92 -20.14 -22.02
CA GLU A 151 9.86 -19.43 -22.91
C GLU A 151 11.31 -19.49 -22.40
N LEU A 152 11.50 -19.44 -21.09
CA LEU A 152 12.83 -19.56 -20.48
C LEU A 152 13.33 -21.00 -20.41
N GLN A 153 12.41 -21.98 -20.53
CA GLN A 153 12.60 -23.41 -20.27
C GLN A 153 13.09 -23.69 -18.84
N PHE A 154 12.56 -22.95 -17.86
CA PHE A 154 12.96 -23.00 -16.47
C PHE A 154 11.88 -23.60 -15.58
N THR A 155 12.30 -24.25 -14.49
CA THR A 155 11.41 -24.54 -13.37
C THR A 155 11.19 -23.28 -12.53
N MET A 156 10.15 -23.28 -11.69
CA MET A 156 9.92 -22.18 -10.74
C MET A 156 11.12 -21.97 -9.81
N ASP A 157 11.78 -23.05 -9.39
CA ASP A 157 12.97 -23.01 -8.54
C ASP A 157 14.15 -22.32 -9.23
N GLN A 158 14.38 -22.64 -10.52
CA GLN A 158 15.39 -21.97 -11.34
C GLN A 158 15.08 -20.49 -11.58
N PHE A 159 13.80 -20.16 -11.71
CA PHE A 159 13.36 -18.78 -11.85
C PHE A 159 13.58 -17.97 -10.57
N ILE A 160 13.30 -18.55 -9.40
CA ILE A 160 13.60 -17.92 -8.10
C ILE A 160 15.11 -17.68 -7.98
N ASP A 161 15.93 -18.67 -8.32
CA ASP A 161 17.39 -18.55 -8.31
C ASP A 161 17.91 -17.47 -9.26
N LEU A 162 17.32 -17.38 -10.46
CA LEU A 162 17.61 -16.32 -11.42
C LEU A 162 17.33 -14.94 -10.79
N CYS A 163 16.17 -14.76 -10.14
CA CYS A 163 15.79 -13.49 -9.54
C CYS A 163 16.69 -13.11 -8.36
N ILE A 164 17.06 -14.07 -7.51
CA ILE A 164 18.03 -13.86 -6.43
C ILE A 164 19.38 -13.37 -7.00
N LEU A 165 19.86 -13.99 -8.07
CA LEU A 165 21.11 -13.58 -8.74
C LEU A 165 21.01 -12.21 -9.43
N CYS A 166 19.84 -11.84 -9.95
CA CYS A 166 19.60 -10.53 -10.53
C CYS A 166 19.59 -9.41 -9.46
N GLY A 167 19.35 -9.77 -8.20
CA GLY A 167 19.20 -8.87 -7.07
C GLY A 167 17.75 -8.87 -6.57
N CYS A 168 17.58 -9.12 -5.29
CA CYS A 168 16.30 -9.07 -4.58
C CYS A 168 16.43 -8.23 -3.30
N ASP A 169 15.30 -7.90 -2.68
CA ASP A 169 15.27 -7.09 -1.45
C ASP A 169 15.74 -7.84 -0.18
N TYR A 170 15.94 -9.17 -0.24
CA TYR A 170 16.16 -10.03 0.93
C TYR A 170 17.61 -10.47 1.12
N CYS A 171 18.43 -10.43 0.07
CA CYS A 171 19.85 -10.73 0.17
C CYS A 171 20.63 -9.93 -0.87
N ASP A 172 21.92 -9.69 -0.60
CA ASP A 172 22.78 -9.05 -1.58
C ASP A 172 22.95 -9.92 -2.85
N SER A 173 23.46 -9.31 -3.92
CA SER A 173 23.77 -10.00 -5.19
C SER A 173 25.26 -10.12 -5.40
N ILE A 174 25.69 -11.08 -6.23
CA ILE A 174 27.10 -11.26 -6.58
C ILE A 174 27.52 -10.15 -7.54
N LYS A 175 28.51 -9.34 -7.12
CA LYS A 175 29.01 -8.22 -7.92
C LYS A 175 29.53 -8.70 -9.28
N GLY A 176 29.04 -8.08 -10.35
CA GLY A 176 29.41 -8.43 -11.73
C GLY A 176 28.53 -9.51 -12.37
N ILE A 177 27.58 -10.09 -11.64
CA ILE A 177 26.51 -10.90 -12.19
C ILE A 177 25.26 -10.02 -12.34
N GLY A 178 24.92 -9.66 -13.57
CA GLY A 178 23.64 -9.03 -13.91
C GLY A 178 22.69 -10.03 -14.57
N GLY A 179 21.49 -9.58 -14.94
CA GLY A 179 20.43 -10.49 -15.41
C GLY A 179 20.79 -11.38 -16.60
N LEU A 180 21.51 -10.87 -17.60
CA LEU A 180 21.96 -11.69 -18.75
C LEU A 180 23.00 -12.73 -18.36
N THR A 181 23.89 -12.40 -17.42
CA THR A 181 24.92 -13.32 -16.92
C THR A 181 24.27 -14.38 -16.03
N ALA A 182 23.37 -13.97 -15.14
CA ALA A 182 22.60 -14.87 -14.28
C ALA A 182 21.80 -15.89 -15.12
N LEU A 183 21.13 -15.43 -16.18
CA LEU A 183 20.38 -16.30 -17.08
C LEU A 183 21.27 -17.38 -17.74
N LYS A 184 22.47 -16.99 -18.19
CA LYS A 184 23.45 -17.94 -18.77
C LYS A 184 23.94 -18.94 -17.73
N LEU A 185 24.25 -18.48 -16.53
CA LEU A 185 24.76 -19.33 -15.44
C LEU A 185 23.71 -20.33 -14.97
N ILE A 186 22.45 -19.91 -14.80
CA ILE A 186 21.36 -20.83 -14.43
C ILE A 186 21.10 -21.85 -15.54
N ARG A 187 21.16 -21.46 -16.83
CA ARG A 187 21.07 -22.42 -17.94
C ARG A 187 22.18 -23.46 -17.94
N GLN A 188 23.38 -23.10 -17.51
CA GLN A 188 24.55 -23.99 -17.52
C GLN A 188 24.60 -24.90 -16.29
N HIS A 189 24.28 -24.37 -15.12
CA HIS A 189 24.53 -25.05 -13.84
C HIS A 189 23.24 -25.41 -13.08
N GLY A 190 22.08 -24.93 -13.53
CA GLY A 190 20.76 -25.31 -13.04
C GLY A 190 20.35 -24.77 -11.68
N SER A 191 21.28 -24.34 -10.82
CA SER A 191 21.00 -23.83 -9.47
C SER A 191 22.09 -22.88 -8.99
N ILE A 192 21.82 -22.06 -7.97
CA ILE A 192 22.85 -21.22 -7.34
C ILE A 192 24.00 -22.09 -6.80
N GLU A 193 23.71 -23.22 -6.17
CA GLU A 193 24.71 -24.17 -5.67
C GLU A 193 25.67 -24.61 -6.78
N GLY A 194 25.12 -25.08 -7.90
CA GLY A 194 25.92 -25.49 -9.05
C GLY A 194 26.74 -24.35 -9.65
N ILE A 195 26.25 -23.11 -9.58
CA ILE A 195 27.01 -21.93 -10.00
C ILE A 195 28.20 -21.70 -9.05
N LEU A 196 27.97 -21.71 -7.74
CA LEU A 196 29.00 -21.44 -6.74
C LEU A 196 30.15 -22.47 -6.78
N GLU A 197 29.87 -23.71 -7.18
CA GLU A 197 30.88 -24.75 -7.37
C GLU A 197 31.76 -24.52 -8.62
N ASN A 198 31.19 -23.93 -9.68
CA ASN A 198 31.83 -23.83 -10.99
C ASN A 198 32.27 -22.41 -11.39
N ILE A 199 31.93 -21.41 -10.59
CA ILE A 199 32.23 -20.01 -10.89
C ILE A 199 33.69 -19.65 -10.59
N ASN A 200 34.25 -18.77 -11.42
CA ASN A 200 35.58 -18.22 -11.20
C ASN A 200 35.58 -17.25 -10.00
N LYS A 201 36.09 -17.71 -8.86
CA LYS A 201 36.16 -16.97 -7.59
C LYS A 201 37.10 -15.76 -7.62
N ASP A 202 38.08 -15.75 -8.53
CA ASP A 202 38.97 -14.59 -8.70
C ASP A 202 38.25 -13.42 -9.39
N LYS A 203 37.30 -13.75 -10.28
CA LYS A 203 36.51 -12.76 -11.02
C LYS A 203 35.26 -12.31 -10.24
N TYR A 204 34.59 -13.23 -9.55
CA TYR A 204 33.34 -12.98 -8.87
C TYR A 204 33.53 -13.08 -7.36
N GLN A 205 33.38 -11.95 -6.68
CA GLN A 205 33.44 -11.87 -5.22
C GLN A 205 32.10 -12.31 -4.64
N ILE A 206 32.07 -13.54 -4.12
CA ILE A 206 30.91 -14.10 -3.43
C ILE A 206 30.97 -13.61 -1.98
N PRO A 207 29.87 -13.05 -1.42
CA PRO A 207 29.83 -12.71 0.00
C PRO A 207 30.01 -13.97 0.86
N GLU A 208 30.83 -13.92 1.92
CA GLU A 208 31.14 -15.09 2.76
C GLU A 208 29.87 -15.66 3.44
N ASP A 209 29.02 -14.79 3.99
CA ASP A 209 27.77 -15.16 4.64
C ASP A 209 26.57 -14.79 3.75
N TRP A 210 26.52 -15.28 2.51
CA TRP A 210 25.43 -14.96 1.59
C TRP A 210 24.16 -15.80 1.89
N PRO A 211 23.06 -15.22 2.43
CA PRO A 211 21.92 -15.99 2.92
C PRO A 211 20.89 -16.32 1.81
N TYR A 212 21.38 -16.74 0.64
CA TYR A 212 20.51 -16.96 -0.53
C TYR A 212 19.53 -18.11 -0.32
N GLN A 213 19.86 -19.12 0.48
CA GLN A 213 18.95 -20.23 0.79
C GLN A 213 17.76 -19.75 1.62
N GLU A 214 17.96 -18.81 2.53
CA GLU A 214 16.89 -18.22 3.32
C GLU A 214 15.97 -17.37 2.44
N ALA A 215 16.55 -16.55 1.54
CA ALA A 215 15.80 -15.80 0.55
C ALA A 215 14.98 -16.73 -0.38
N ARG A 216 15.59 -17.81 -0.87
CA ARG A 216 14.91 -18.83 -1.68
C ARG A 216 13.74 -19.45 -0.91
N ARG A 217 13.96 -19.82 0.35
CA ARG A 217 12.91 -20.38 1.21
C ARG A 217 11.74 -19.41 1.39
N MET A 218 12.02 -18.12 1.60
CA MET A 218 10.98 -17.10 1.70
C MET A 218 10.13 -17.00 0.42
N PHE A 219 10.74 -17.05 -0.77
CA PHE A 219 9.97 -17.02 -2.01
C PHE A 219 9.11 -18.27 -2.22
N LYS A 220 9.60 -19.44 -1.79
CA LYS A 220 8.88 -20.71 -1.90
C LYS A 220 7.76 -20.85 -0.87
N GLU A 221 8.05 -20.49 0.36
CA GLU A 221 7.19 -20.65 1.54
C GLU A 221 7.00 -19.30 2.24
N PRO A 222 6.36 -18.31 1.57
CA PRO A 222 6.13 -17.03 2.21
C PRO A 222 5.12 -17.17 3.34
N ASP A 223 5.28 -16.36 4.39
CA ASP A 223 4.28 -16.21 5.43
C ASP A 223 3.05 -15.51 4.85
N VAL A 224 1.97 -16.27 4.62
CA VAL A 224 0.71 -15.81 4.03
C VAL A 224 -0.47 -16.45 4.74
N THR A 225 -1.59 -15.74 4.82
CA THR A 225 -2.83 -16.27 5.37
C THR A 225 -3.78 -16.66 4.25
N LEU A 226 -4.25 -17.91 4.25
CA LEU A 226 -5.26 -18.38 3.30
C LEU A 226 -6.68 -18.34 3.87
N ASP A 227 -6.82 -18.31 5.19
CA ASP A 227 -8.09 -18.16 5.91
C ASP A 227 -8.54 -16.69 5.94
N ILE A 228 -8.78 -16.16 4.75
CA ILE A 228 -9.28 -14.80 4.55
C ILE A 228 -10.79 -14.91 4.32
N PRO A 229 -11.62 -14.16 5.08
CA PRO A 229 -13.07 -14.10 4.89
C PRO A 229 -13.44 -13.81 3.44
N GLU A 230 -14.64 -14.23 3.04
CA GLU A 230 -15.11 -14.02 1.68
C GLU A 230 -15.05 -12.53 1.31
N LEU A 231 -14.21 -12.21 0.33
CA LEU A 231 -13.92 -10.84 -0.04
C LEU A 231 -15.11 -10.30 -0.87
N LYS A 232 -16.13 -9.78 -0.20
CA LYS A 232 -17.31 -9.18 -0.82
C LYS A 232 -17.17 -7.67 -0.91
N TRP A 233 -17.62 -7.13 -2.04
CA TRP A 233 -17.87 -5.71 -2.18
C TRP A 233 -19.21 -5.38 -1.53
N THR A 234 -19.25 -4.31 -0.75
CA THR A 234 -20.49 -3.80 -0.14
C THR A 234 -20.85 -2.45 -0.74
N ALA A 235 -22.08 -1.99 -0.50
CA ALA A 235 -22.45 -0.63 -0.87
C ALA A 235 -21.59 0.37 -0.07
N PRO A 236 -21.20 1.51 -0.69
CA PRO A 236 -20.47 2.55 0.01
C PRO A 236 -21.35 3.25 1.05
N ASP A 237 -20.75 3.66 2.17
CA ASP A 237 -21.37 4.51 3.18
C ASP A 237 -21.32 5.98 2.72
N GLU A 238 -22.38 6.41 2.03
CA GLU A 238 -22.48 7.74 1.44
C GLU A 238 -22.39 8.86 2.49
N GLU A 239 -23.03 8.69 3.65
CA GLU A 239 -23.01 9.68 4.73
C GLU A 239 -21.60 9.88 5.32
N ALA A 240 -20.88 8.78 5.55
CA ALA A 240 -19.52 8.84 6.06
C ALA A 240 -18.56 9.46 5.03
N ILE A 241 -18.74 9.15 3.75
CA ILE A 241 -17.94 9.73 2.67
C ILE A 241 -18.20 11.23 2.53
N GLU A 242 -19.45 11.69 2.66
CA GLU A 242 -19.78 13.12 2.65
C GLU A 242 -19.21 13.88 3.85
N LYS A 243 -19.21 13.26 5.04
CA LYS A 243 -18.53 13.81 6.23
C LYS A 243 -17.02 13.96 6.01
N ILE A 244 -16.39 13.01 5.31
CA ILE A 244 -14.96 13.11 4.94
C ILE A 244 -14.72 14.23 3.91
N LYS A 245 -15.58 14.33 2.88
CA LYS A 245 -15.49 15.38 1.85
C LYS A 245 -15.68 16.79 2.43
N SER A 246 -16.66 16.97 3.30
CA SER A 246 -16.94 18.26 3.96
C SER A 246 -15.84 18.67 4.95
N ALA A 247 -15.15 17.70 5.56
CA ALA A 247 -13.98 17.96 6.41
C ALA A 247 -12.73 18.39 5.61
N LYS A 248 -12.57 17.91 4.36
CA LYS A 248 -11.42 18.22 3.48
C LYS A 248 -11.36 19.69 3.01
N ASN A 249 -12.49 20.39 2.95
CA ASN A 249 -12.52 21.80 2.51
C ASN A 249 -11.95 22.80 3.54
N LYS A 250 -11.40 22.32 4.67
CA LYS A 250 -10.70 23.16 5.64
C LYS A 250 -9.29 22.58 5.82
N SER A 251 -8.28 23.40 5.53
CA SER A 251 -6.82 23.21 5.56
C SER A 251 -6.23 21.93 6.24
N SER A 252 -5.37 21.25 5.49
CA SER A 252 -4.62 20.04 5.82
C SER A 252 -3.41 20.31 6.72
N GLN A 253 -3.44 19.84 7.97
CA GLN A 253 -2.29 19.19 8.66
C GLN A 253 -2.60 18.87 10.14
N GLY A 254 -3.47 19.63 10.82
CA GLY A 254 -3.87 19.33 12.22
C GLY A 254 -5.13 18.45 12.39
N ARG A 255 -5.59 17.78 11.32
CA ARG A 255 -7.03 17.53 11.11
C ARG A 255 -7.51 16.09 11.18
N LEU A 256 -6.62 15.10 11.17
CA LEU A 256 -7.01 13.70 11.40
C LEU A 256 -7.18 13.43 12.90
N GLU A 257 -6.32 13.99 13.76
CA GLU A 257 -6.32 13.73 15.20
C GLU A 257 -7.61 14.12 15.94
N SER A 258 -8.31 15.18 15.48
CA SER A 258 -9.59 15.59 16.08
C SER A 258 -10.77 14.68 15.70
N PHE A 259 -10.64 13.90 14.62
CA PHE A 259 -11.65 12.92 14.19
C PHE A 259 -11.51 11.55 14.87
N PHE A 260 -10.36 11.25 15.49
CA PHE A 260 -10.04 9.93 16.03
C PHE A 260 -10.04 9.83 17.57
N LYS A 261 -10.38 10.89 18.32
CA LYS A 261 -10.52 10.77 19.78
C LYS A 261 -11.81 10.02 20.15
N PRO A 262 -11.75 8.99 21.02
CA PRO A 262 -12.96 8.35 21.53
C PRO A 262 -13.73 9.36 22.38
N THR A 263 -14.98 9.61 22.05
CA THR A 263 -15.88 10.37 22.92
C THR A 263 -16.42 9.41 23.98
N VAL A 264 -16.04 9.65 25.25
CA VAL A 264 -16.59 8.92 26.39
C VAL A 264 -18.08 9.29 26.49
N SER A 265 -18.98 8.33 26.28
CA SER A 265 -20.42 8.55 26.40
C SER A 265 -20.83 8.60 27.87
N THR A 266 -21.21 9.77 28.38
CA THR A 266 -22.00 9.86 29.61
C THR A 266 -23.47 9.67 29.28
N SER A 267 -24.00 8.49 29.61
CA SER A 267 -25.41 8.16 29.53
C SER A 267 -26.14 8.67 30.79
N VAL A 268 -27.14 9.53 30.63
CA VAL A 268 -28.28 9.61 31.57
C VAL A 268 -29.58 9.81 30.76
N PRO A 269 -30.70 9.12 31.10
CA PRO A 269 -31.87 8.98 30.22
C PRO A 269 -32.93 10.06 30.45
N LEU A 270 -33.57 10.51 29.36
CA LEU A 270 -34.77 11.33 29.35
C LEU A 270 -36.01 10.52 29.77
N LYS A 271 -36.66 10.92 30.86
CA LYS A 271 -38.00 10.46 31.27
C LYS A 271 -39.04 11.52 30.89
N ARG A 272 -40.15 11.10 30.28
CA ARG A 272 -41.23 11.94 29.72
C ARG A 272 -42.51 11.80 30.55
N LYS A 273 -43.41 12.78 30.37
CA LYS A 273 -44.86 12.88 30.72
C LYS A 273 -45.14 13.52 32.09
N GLU A 274 -46.00 14.55 32.24
CA GLU A 274 -47.42 14.67 31.83
C GLU A 274 -47.96 16.11 31.58
N THR A 275 -49.07 16.15 30.80
CA THR A 275 -50.26 17.05 30.66
C THR A 275 -50.57 18.03 31.82
N SER A 276 -51.30 19.16 31.73
CA SER A 276 -52.23 19.81 30.76
C SER A 276 -52.66 21.19 31.34
N GLU A 277 -53.40 21.98 30.54
CA GLU A 277 -54.31 23.10 30.89
C GLU A 277 -53.80 24.57 30.89
N LYS A 278 -54.49 25.39 30.10
CA LYS A 278 -54.66 26.86 30.13
C LYS A 278 -55.99 27.14 30.87
N PRO A 279 -56.26 28.31 31.52
CA PRO A 279 -56.54 29.56 30.79
C PRO A 279 -56.38 30.94 31.51
N ALA A 280 -56.44 31.99 30.67
CA ALA A 280 -57.09 33.31 30.79
C ALA A 280 -56.77 34.39 31.87
N SER A 281 -56.44 35.59 31.32
CA SER A 281 -56.90 36.97 31.63
C SER A 281 -56.75 37.60 33.03
N ALA A 282 -56.14 38.79 33.11
CA ALA A 282 -56.82 40.10 33.30
C ALA A 282 -55.87 41.18 33.86
N ALA A 283 -56.21 42.43 33.55
CA ALA A 283 -55.47 43.68 33.74
C ALA A 283 -55.37 44.19 35.19
N ALA A 284 -54.41 45.07 35.48
CA ALA A 284 -54.62 46.38 36.14
C ALA A 284 -53.30 47.14 36.37
N SER A 285 -53.44 48.45 36.50
CA SER A 285 -52.48 49.53 36.32
C SER A 285 -52.18 50.29 37.64
N LYS A 286 -51.03 50.98 37.71
CA LYS A 286 -50.74 52.27 38.43
C LYS A 286 -49.23 52.59 38.32
N LYS A 287 -48.80 53.67 37.64
CA LYS A 287 -48.50 55.04 38.15
C LYS A 287 -47.65 55.02 39.45
N THR A 288 -46.53 55.73 39.65
CA THR A 288 -46.12 57.09 39.21
C THR A 288 -44.68 57.45 39.65
N LYS A 289 -44.09 58.47 38.98
CA LYS A 289 -43.12 59.50 39.46
C LYS A 289 -41.67 59.09 39.80
N SER A 290 -40.66 59.48 39.00
CA SER A 290 -39.99 60.80 38.85
C SER A 290 -38.84 61.04 39.84
N THR A 291 -37.60 61.21 39.36
CA THR A 291 -36.83 62.48 39.37
C THR A 291 -35.31 62.27 39.12
N ARG A 292 -34.74 63.24 38.39
CA ARG A 292 -33.34 63.78 38.42
C ARG A 292 -32.18 62.76 38.40
N GLY A 293 -31.24 62.76 37.46
CA GLY A 293 -30.66 63.88 36.70
C GLY A 293 -29.28 64.24 37.26
N ARG A 294 -28.28 64.26 36.37
CA ARG A 294 -27.17 65.25 36.24
C ARG A 294 -25.74 64.67 36.22
N LYS A 295 -25.19 64.71 34.99
CA LYS A 295 -23.87 65.24 34.55
C LYS A 295 -22.65 65.02 35.46
N LYS A 296 -21.59 64.50 34.84
CA LYS A 296 -20.59 65.36 34.19
C LYS A 296 -20.08 64.70 32.92
#